data_AF-A0A2H0GA32-F1
#
_entry.id   AF-A0A2H0GA32-F1
#
_cell.length_a   1.000
_cell.length_b   1.000
_cell.length_c   1.000
_cell.angle_alpha   90.00
_cell.angle_beta   90.00
_cell.angle_gamma   90.00
#
_symmetry.space_group_name_H-M   'P 1'
#
loop_
_entity.id
_entity.type
_entity.pdbx_description
1 polymer ?
#
loop_
_entity_poly.entity_id
_entity_poly.type
_entity_poly.pdbx_seq_one_letter_code
_entity_poly.pdbx_strand_id
1 'polypeptide(L)'
;MTLVVPYKITCPSIKTGAIYSFTTASDEVYEVRFGRKEDNILHASIVFGVTNEKYDGEEYSLTNKGEVYRVMRTVVEIVKIYRKEHPNVNRFEYTGEQSQKEKSRNKNIRLALYSRYIKEVFDDKWSVENINDKVIISKV
;
A
#
# COMPACT_ATOMS: atom_id res chain seq x y z
N MET A 1 7.05 21.54 6.76
CA MET A 1 7.22 20.17 6.21
C MET A 1 7.35 20.31 4.70
N THR A 2 8.44 19.83 4.12
CA THR A 2 8.60 19.77 2.65
C THR A 2 7.56 18.81 2.08
N LEU A 3 6.80 19.27 1.08
CA LEU A 3 5.78 18.45 0.43
C LEU A 3 6.49 17.36 -0.38
N VAL A 4 6.42 16.11 0.07
CA VAL A 4 6.96 14.98 -0.70
C VAL A 4 6.04 14.78 -1.91
N VAL A 5 6.58 15.00 -3.12
CA VAL A 5 5.82 14.84 -4.37
C VAL A 5 5.83 13.37 -4.78
N PRO A 6 4.69 12.73 -5.08
CA PRO A 6 4.65 11.34 -5.51
C PRO A 6 5.43 11.12 -6.82
N TYR A 7 5.79 9.86 -7.10
CA TYR A 7 6.27 9.47 -8.42
C TYR A 7 5.12 9.52 -9.44
N LYS A 8 5.47 9.50 -10.72
CA LYS A 8 4.48 9.39 -11.79
C LYS A 8 3.82 8.01 -11.71
N ILE A 9 2.51 8.00 -11.56
CA ILE A 9 1.71 6.77 -11.47
C ILE A 9 1.31 6.32 -12.87
N THR A 10 1.53 5.06 -13.17
CA THR A 10 0.97 4.36 -14.32
C THR A 10 -0.33 3.70 -13.86
N CYS A 11 -1.46 4.24 -14.33
CA CYS A 11 -2.77 3.67 -14.07
C CYS A 11 -2.99 2.38 -14.88
N PRO A 12 -3.87 1.49 -14.43
CA PRO A 12 -4.31 0.34 -15.21
C PRO A 12 -4.94 0.77 -16.54
N SER A 13 -4.89 -0.11 -17.54
CA SER A 13 -5.48 0.12 -18.87
C SER A 13 -7.00 0.34 -18.86
N ILE A 14 -7.67 -0.09 -17.79
CA ILE A 14 -9.10 0.16 -17.53
C ILE A 14 -9.26 0.81 -16.16
N LYS A 15 -10.24 1.71 -15.99
CA LYS A 15 -10.47 2.45 -14.74
C LYS A 15 -10.66 1.57 -13.51
N THR A 16 -11.30 0.41 -13.69
CA THR A 16 -11.57 -0.57 -12.63
C THR A 16 -10.43 -1.56 -12.41
N GLY A 17 -9.28 -1.34 -13.05
CA GLY A 17 -8.13 -2.22 -12.93
C GLY A 17 -7.57 -2.21 -11.50
N ALA A 18 -7.01 -3.35 -11.13
CA ALA A 18 -6.50 -3.62 -9.79
C ALA A 18 -4.99 -3.39 -9.63
N ILE A 19 -4.26 -3.12 -10.72
CA ILE A 19 -2.80 -3.04 -10.70
C ILE A 19 -2.37 -1.66 -11.18
N TYR A 20 -1.62 -0.97 -10.33
CA TYR A 20 -0.98 0.30 -10.60
C TYR A 20 0.52 0.10 -10.49
N SER A 21 1.31 0.87 -11.22
CA SER A 21 2.76 0.82 -11.10
C SER A 21 3.40 2.20 -11.12
N PHE A 22 4.62 2.29 -10.63
CA PHE A 22 5.47 3.48 -10.73
C PHE A 22 6.94 3.08 -10.67
N THR A 23 7.80 3.92 -11.21
CA THR A 23 9.26 3.72 -11.19
C THR A 23 9.89 4.75 -10.27
N THR A 24 10.77 4.32 -9.37
CA THR A 24 11.52 5.20 -8.46
C THR A 24 12.67 5.92 -9.17
N ALA A 25 13.38 6.82 -8.47
CA ALA A 25 14.56 7.46 -9.04
C ALA A 25 15.78 6.52 -9.10
N SER A 26 15.73 5.40 -8.37
CA SER A 26 16.71 4.31 -8.45
C SER A 26 16.32 3.23 -9.48
N ASP A 27 15.40 3.53 -10.41
CA ASP A 27 14.91 2.62 -11.45
C ASP A 27 14.24 1.33 -10.91
N GLU A 28 13.76 1.34 -9.67
CA GLU A 28 12.97 0.25 -9.13
C GLU A 28 11.52 0.37 -9.59
N VAL A 29 10.97 -0.70 -10.17
CA VAL A 29 9.57 -0.77 -10.57
C VAL A 29 8.76 -1.32 -9.42
N TYR A 30 7.83 -0.51 -8.92
CA TYR A 30 6.87 -0.90 -7.89
C TYR A 30 5.51 -1.19 -8.52
N GLU A 31 4.83 -2.18 -7.97
CA GLU A 31 3.42 -2.43 -8.22
C GLU A 31 2.60 -2.27 -6.95
N VAL A 32 1.40 -1.73 -7.09
CA VAL A 32 0.35 -1.71 -6.06
C VAL A 32 -0.85 -2.46 -6.61
N ARG A 33 -1.19 -3.57 -5.95
CA ARG A 33 -2.22 -4.52 -6.34
C ARG A 33 -3.38 -4.48 -5.34
N PHE A 34 -4.59 -4.42 -5.87
CA PHE A 34 -5.83 -4.46 -5.10
C PHE A 34 -6.54 -5.80 -5.32
N GLY A 35 -6.48 -6.71 -4.34
CA GLY A 35 -7.24 -7.96 -4.36
C GLY A 35 -8.66 -7.75 -3.86
N ARG A 36 -9.64 -8.49 -4.39
CA ARG A 36 -10.98 -8.60 -3.79
C ARG A 36 -11.08 -9.95 -3.11
N LYS A 37 -11.66 -10.02 -1.91
CA LYS A 37 -11.93 -11.32 -1.28
C LYS A 37 -13.18 -11.95 -1.87
N GLU A 38 -13.15 -13.26 -2.10
CA GLU A 38 -14.26 -14.00 -2.71
C GLU A 38 -15.53 -13.93 -1.87
N ASP A 39 -15.39 -13.96 -0.54
CA ASP A 39 -16.48 -13.89 0.43
C ASP A 39 -17.04 -12.46 0.60
N ASN A 40 -16.27 -11.43 0.19
CA ASN A 40 -16.71 -10.04 0.25
C ASN A 40 -16.04 -9.21 -0.85
N ILE A 41 -16.74 -9.07 -1.98
CA ILE A 41 -16.26 -8.26 -3.11
C ILE A 41 -16.13 -6.77 -2.79
N LEU A 42 -16.74 -6.29 -1.69
CA LEU A 42 -16.61 -4.90 -1.22
C LEU A 42 -15.40 -4.71 -0.29
N HIS A 43 -14.67 -5.79 -0.01
CA HIS A 43 -13.41 -5.81 0.73
C HIS A 43 -12.22 -5.85 -0.24
N ALA A 44 -11.40 -4.80 -0.23
CA ALA A 44 -10.18 -4.71 -1.03
C ALA A 44 -8.92 -4.93 -0.17
N SER A 45 -8.12 -5.95 -0.48
CA SER A 45 -6.77 -6.10 0.07
C SER A 45 -5.77 -5.30 -0.74
N ILE A 46 -4.78 -4.70 -0.08
CA ILE A 46 -3.74 -3.88 -0.72
C ILE A 46 -2.39 -4.53 -0.47
N VAL A 47 -1.74 -4.93 -1.57
CA VAL A 47 -0.39 -5.50 -1.58
C VAL A 47 0.47 -4.66 -2.50
N PHE A 48 1.72 -4.38 -2.14
CA PHE A 48 2.61 -3.66 -3.05
C PHE A 48 4.07 -4.06 -2.88
N GLY A 49 4.86 -3.99 -3.93
CA GLY A 49 6.21 -4.53 -3.92
C GLY A 49 7.01 -4.14 -5.13
N VAL A 50 8.31 -4.38 -5.07
CA VAL A 50 9.19 -4.26 -6.23
C VAL A 50 9.00 -5.48 -7.12
N THR A 51 8.87 -5.30 -8.43
CA THR A 51 8.58 -6.39 -9.39
C THR A 51 9.84 -7.09 -9.92
N ASN A 52 11.01 -6.92 -9.29
CA ASN A 52 12.29 -7.35 -9.86
C ASN A 52 12.67 -8.77 -9.40
N GLU A 53 13.07 -9.62 -10.35
CA GLU A 53 13.63 -10.97 -10.13
C GLU A 53 14.89 -10.95 -9.26
N LYS A 54 15.60 -9.82 -9.22
CA LYS A 54 16.85 -9.62 -8.45
C LYS A 54 16.71 -9.88 -6.95
N TYR A 55 15.48 -9.95 -6.43
CA TYR A 55 15.21 -10.13 -5.01
C TYR A 55 14.66 -11.51 -4.65
N ASP A 56 14.73 -12.54 -5.52
CA ASP A 56 14.51 -13.98 -5.23
C ASP A 56 13.50 -14.31 -4.10
N GLY A 57 12.31 -13.71 -4.14
CA GLY A 57 11.25 -13.92 -3.13
C GLY A 57 11.43 -13.19 -1.80
N GLU A 58 12.53 -12.48 -1.57
CA GLU A 58 12.65 -11.45 -0.54
C GLU A 58 11.96 -10.16 -1.02
N GLU A 59 10.65 -10.08 -0.82
CA GLU A 59 9.96 -8.79 -0.84
C GLU A 59 10.74 -7.80 0.07
N TYR A 60 11.34 -6.78 -0.54
CA TYR A 60 12.03 -5.66 0.13
C TYR A 60 13.37 -5.94 0.80
N SER A 61 14.34 -6.44 0.06
CA SER A 61 15.74 -6.12 0.36
C SER A 61 16.08 -4.71 -0.16
N LEU A 62 15.88 -3.70 0.68
CA LEU A 62 16.45 -2.33 0.57
C LEU A 62 15.69 -1.30 -0.29
N THR A 63 14.51 -0.82 0.17
CA THR A 63 14.14 0.55 -0.23
C THR A 63 15.21 1.50 0.32
N ASN A 64 15.94 2.17 -0.56
CA ASN A 64 16.91 3.19 -0.17
C ASN A 64 16.25 4.15 0.83
N LYS A 65 16.88 4.36 2.00
CA LYS A 65 16.31 5.14 3.12
C LYS A 65 15.80 6.54 2.71
N GLY A 66 16.31 7.09 1.59
CA GLY A 66 15.88 8.37 1.03
C GLY A 66 14.56 8.35 0.24
N GLU A 67 14.16 7.20 -0.33
CA GLU A 67 13.00 7.11 -1.23
C GLU A 67 11.73 6.59 -0.54
N VAL A 68 11.86 5.94 0.62
CA VAL A 68 10.75 5.29 1.33
C VAL A 68 9.54 6.21 1.54
N TYR A 69 9.77 7.48 1.89
CA TYR A 69 8.69 8.45 2.09
C TYR A 69 7.98 8.81 0.78
N ARG A 70 8.73 8.87 -0.34
CA ARG A 70 8.17 9.17 -1.66
C ARG A 70 7.43 7.97 -2.24
N VAL A 71 7.96 6.76 -2.05
CA VAL A 71 7.27 5.49 -2.33
C VAL A 71 5.94 5.46 -1.60
N MET A 72 5.94 5.69 -0.29
CA MET A 72 4.72 5.69 0.51
C MET A 72 3.71 6.75 0.08
N ARG A 73 4.18 7.97 -0.19
CA ARG A 73 3.32 9.03 -0.69
C ARG A 73 2.66 8.66 -2.02
N THR A 74 3.38 7.93 -2.88
CA THR A 74 2.85 7.44 -4.16
C THR A 74 1.80 6.37 -3.95
N VAL A 75 2.03 5.41 -3.04
CA VAL A 75 1.04 4.39 -2.66
C VAL A 75 -0.24 5.04 -2.11
N VAL A 76 -0.11 6.05 -1.25
CA VAL A 76 -1.26 6.80 -0.71
C VAL A 76 -2.09 7.43 -1.82
N GLU A 77 -1.44 8.04 -2.81
CA GLU A 77 -2.12 8.65 -3.95
C GLU A 77 -2.82 7.60 -4.82
N ILE A 78 -2.19 6.43 -5.04
CA ILE A 78 -2.82 5.30 -5.72
C ILE A 78 -4.08 4.83 -4.99
N VAL A 79 -4.05 4.72 -3.65
CA VAL A 79 -5.21 4.29 -2.88
C VAL A 79 -6.35 5.32 -2.95
N LYS A 80 -6.04 6.63 -2.97
CA LYS A 80 -7.03 7.68 -3.20
C LYS A 80 -7.68 7.55 -4.58
N ILE A 81 -6.89 7.32 -5.63
CA ILE A 81 -7.39 7.07 -6.99
C ILE A 81 -8.30 5.85 -7.00
N TYR A 82 -7.84 4.73 -6.44
CA TYR A 82 -8.60 3.49 -6.40
C TYR A 82 -9.95 3.65 -5.69
N ARG A 83 -9.98 4.31 -4.53
CA ARG A 83 -11.20 4.56 -3.75
C ARG A 83 -12.20 5.42 -4.53
N LYS A 84 -11.72 6.41 -5.28
CA LYS A 84 -12.56 7.26 -6.14
C LYS A 84 -13.22 6.45 -7.27
N GLU A 85 -12.46 5.56 -7.91
CA GLU A 85 -12.98 4.71 -9.00
C GLU A 85 -13.85 3.55 -8.49
N HIS A 86 -13.76 3.20 -7.20
CA HIS A 86 -14.51 2.11 -6.57
C HIS A 86 -15.28 2.56 -5.32
N PRO A 87 -16.30 3.44 -5.46
CA PRO A 87 -17.00 4.05 -4.32
C PRO A 87 -17.78 3.07 -3.44
N ASN A 88 -18.07 1.87 -3.96
CA ASN A 88 -18.79 0.82 -3.23
C ASN A 88 -17.88 -0.01 -2.31
N VAL A 89 -16.54 0.12 -2.41
CA VAL A 89 -15.64 -0.51 -1.44
C VAL A 89 -15.94 0.08 -0.07
N ASN A 90 -16.24 -0.78 0.90
CA ASN A 90 -16.53 -0.38 2.27
C ASN A 90 -15.50 -0.91 3.26
N ARG A 91 -14.54 -1.72 2.80
CA ARG A 91 -13.46 -2.24 3.63
C ARG A 91 -12.15 -2.34 2.83
N PHE A 92 -11.06 -1.91 3.46
CA PHE A 92 -9.70 -2.06 2.97
C PHE A 92 -8.84 -2.84 3.98
N GLU A 93 -7.95 -3.70 3.49
CA GLU A 93 -6.99 -4.45 4.32
C GLU A 93 -5.58 -4.22 3.80
N TYR A 94 -4.72 -3.65 4.64
CA TYR A 94 -3.28 -3.63 4.39
C TYR A 94 -2.65 -4.81 5.12
N THR A 95 -1.88 -5.61 4.39
CA THR A 95 -1.01 -6.63 4.97
C THR A 95 0.45 -6.18 4.83
N GLY A 96 1.21 -6.31 5.90
CA GLY A 96 2.66 -6.09 5.85
C GLY A 96 3.35 -7.39 6.20
N GLU A 97 3.85 -8.13 5.21
CA GLU A 97 4.69 -9.29 5.51
C GLU A 97 5.95 -8.81 6.23
N GLN A 98 6.18 -9.35 7.43
CA GLN A 98 7.35 -9.04 8.24
C GLN A 98 8.55 -9.82 7.73
N SER A 99 9.68 -9.14 7.49
CA SER A 99 10.96 -9.82 7.33
C SER A 99 11.32 -10.66 8.56
N GLN A 100 12.21 -11.65 8.44
CA GLN A 100 12.65 -12.44 9.61
C GLN A 100 13.27 -11.56 10.72
N LYS A 101 13.97 -10.48 10.35
CA LYS A 101 14.53 -9.50 11.29
C LYS A 101 13.46 -8.68 12.02
N GLU A 102 12.32 -8.46 11.39
CA GLU A 102 11.16 -7.79 11.98
C GLU A 102 10.39 -8.70 12.93
N LYS A 103 10.21 -9.98 12.54
CA LYS A 103 9.63 -11.01 13.39
C LYS A 103 10.40 -11.17 14.70
N SER A 104 11.74 -11.23 14.64
CA SER A 104 12.59 -11.35 15.84
C SER A 104 12.57 -10.11 16.74
N ARG A 105 12.18 -8.95 16.22
CA ARG A 105 12.06 -7.68 16.98
C ARG A 105 10.63 -7.33 17.35
N ASN A 106 9.65 -8.18 17.02
CA ASN A 106 8.22 -7.95 17.15
C ASN A 106 7.80 -6.53 16.69
N LYS A 107 8.32 -6.10 15.53
CA LYS A 107 8.01 -4.79 14.93
C LYS A 107 7.63 -4.99 13.48
N ASN A 108 6.56 -4.35 13.05
CA ASN A 108 6.18 -4.28 11.65
C ASN A 108 6.38 -2.84 11.18
N ILE A 109 7.59 -2.53 10.72
CA ILE A 109 7.98 -1.15 10.35
C ILE A 109 7.10 -0.68 9.19
N ARG A 110 6.78 -1.61 8.28
CA ARG A 110 5.91 -1.42 7.12
C ARG A 110 4.50 -0.99 7.52
N LEU A 111 3.85 -1.76 8.39
CA LEU A 111 2.52 -1.44 8.89
C LEU A 111 2.48 -0.13 9.69
N ALA A 112 3.53 0.12 10.50
CA ALA A 112 3.66 1.36 11.25
C ALA A 112 3.80 2.58 10.34
N LEU A 113 4.52 2.46 9.22
CA LEU A 113 4.65 3.51 8.24
C LEU A 113 3.31 3.76 7.54
N TYR A 114 2.59 2.71 7.14
CA TYR A 114 1.25 2.85 6.52
C TYR A 114 0.28 3.56 7.44
N SER A 115 0.28 3.16 8.71
CA SER A 115 -0.60 3.71 9.73
C SER A 115 -0.51 5.24 9.86
N ARG A 116 0.66 5.83 9.57
CA ARG A 116 0.84 7.29 9.56
C ARG A 116 0.06 7.99 8.44
N TYR A 117 -0.14 7.32 7.31
CA TYR A 117 -0.78 7.88 6.13
C TYR A 117 -2.27 7.53 5.99
N ILE A 118 -2.80 6.60 6.81
CA ILE A 118 -4.21 6.20 6.76
C ILE A 118 -5.14 7.42 6.86
N LYS A 119 -4.83 8.34 7.78
CA LYS A 119 -5.61 9.58 7.98
C LYS A 119 -5.59 10.54 6.80
N GLU A 120 -4.66 10.39 5.87
CA GLU A 120 -4.64 11.18 4.63
C GLU A 120 -5.62 10.64 3.57
N VAL A 121 -6.05 9.38 3.70
CA VAL A 121 -6.90 8.67 2.73
C VAL A 121 -8.33 8.51 3.26
N PHE A 122 -8.45 8.22 4.55
CA PHE A 122 -9.69 7.86 5.23
C PHE A 122 -10.05 8.92 6.26
N ASP A 123 -11.26 9.45 6.14
CA ASP A 123 -11.83 10.45 7.03
C ASP A 123 -12.46 9.78 8.28
N ASP A 124 -13.13 10.58 9.09
CA ASP A 124 -13.82 10.18 10.32
C ASP A 124 -14.98 9.18 10.10
N LYS A 125 -15.40 8.95 8.85
CA LYS A 125 -16.42 7.96 8.50
C LYS A 125 -15.84 6.55 8.34
N TRP A 126 -14.57 6.35 8.69
CA TRP A 126 -13.90 5.06 8.63
C TRP A 126 -13.26 4.72 9.97
N SER A 127 -13.48 3.50 10.44
CA SER A 127 -12.78 2.91 11.56
C SER A 127 -11.47 2.26 11.09
N VAL A 128 -10.46 2.27 11.96
CA VAL A 128 -9.14 1.67 11.71
C VAL A 128 -8.84 0.72 12.84
N GLU A 129 -8.63 -0.55 12.51
CA GLU A 129 -8.33 -1.63 13.45
C GLU A 129 -6.99 -2.26 13.09
N ASN A 130 -6.10 -2.38 14.08
CA ASN A 130 -4.82 -3.09 13.93
C ASN A 130 -5.01 -4.51 14.47
N ILE A 131 -4.88 -5.53 13.61
CA ILE A 131 -5.03 -6.94 13.97
C ILE A 131 -3.76 -7.67 13.55
N ASN A 132 -2.91 -8.01 14.52
CA ASN A 132 -1.63 -8.68 14.30
C ASN A 132 -0.74 -7.95 13.27
N ASP A 133 -0.57 -8.55 12.09
CA ASP A 133 0.23 -8.10 10.95
C ASP A 133 -0.59 -7.32 9.90
N LYS A 134 -1.84 -6.99 10.23
CA LYS A 134 -2.80 -6.37 9.32
C LYS A 134 -3.41 -5.11 9.90
N VAL A 135 -3.78 -4.21 9.01
CA VAL A 135 -4.64 -3.07 9.31
C VAL A 135 -5.91 -3.18 8.48
N ILE A 136 -7.05 -3.22 9.16
CA ILE A 136 -8.37 -3.23 8.57
C ILE A 136 -8.99 -1.85 8.72
N ILE A 137 -9.51 -1.33 7.61
CA ILE A 137 -10.15 -0.01 7.55
C ILE A 137 -11.55 -0.21 7.02
N SER A 138 -12.57 0.06 7.82
CA SER A 138 -13.97 -0.19 7.47
C SER A 138 -14.78 1.10 7.55
N LYS A 139 -15.74 1.25 6.64
CA LYS A 139 -16.71 2.35 6.71
C LYS A 139 -17.61 2.17 7.93
N VAL A 140 -17.87 3.26 8.66
CA VAL A 140 -18.78 3.34 9.82
C VAL A 140 -20.21 3.54 9.34
#